data_AF-A0A1V3S9E2-F1
#
_entry.id   AF-A0A1V3S9E2-F1
#
_cell.length_a   1.000
_cell.length_b   1.000
_cell.length_c   1.000
_cell.angle_alpha   90.00
_cell.angle_beta   90.00
_cell.angle_gamma   90.00
#
_symmetry.space_group_name_H-M   'P 1'
#
loop_
_entity.id
_entity.type
_entity.pdbx_description
1 polymer ?
#
loop_
_entity_poly.entity_id
_entity_poly.type
_entity_poly.pdbx_seq_one_letter_code
_entity_poly.pdbx_strand_id
1 'polypeptide(L)'
;MLDVKALSKAVCNVVVAVTGLPANKVIIGDNGIDAPTGSYCAVRLQNPEQWGQALNSQTNVPALDDPQYEDIIAKVATQFTLGFSINFYRAGAVMYAAALCEANKRELVKTILRTAKLGWSRVSPINNLTGLYQAAMEERAQLTLYLYGESIAEDRIQRIYRAGFSVETEQSGAVAQGEVNGLSG
;
A
#
# COMPACT_ATOMS: atom_id res chain seq x y z
N MET A 1 3.96 2.31 -8.42
CA MET A 1 3.39 0.96 -8.63
C MET A 1 3.63 0.15 -7.36
N LEU A 2 2.62 -0.60 -6.88
CA LEU A 2 2.71 -1.38 -5.64
C LEU A 2 3.69 -2.56 -5.84
N ASP A 3 4.81 -2.62 -5.11
CA ASP A 3 5.74 -3.75 -5.20
C ASP A 3 5.21 -4.95 -4.39
N VAL A 4 4.44 -5.79 -5.07
CA VAL A 4 3.80 -6.98 -4.51
C VAL A 4 4.83 -7.94 -3.90
N LYS A 5 6.02 -8.05 -4.49
CA LYS A 5 7.06 -8.97 -4.03
C LYS A 5 7.69 -8.48 -2.74
N ALA A 6 8.00 -7.19 -2.64
CA ALA A 6 8.51 -6.58 -1.42
C ALA A 6 7.50 -6.68 -0.26
N LEU A 7 6.22 -6.39 -0.54
CA LEU A 7 5.14 -6.49 0.44
C LEU A 7 4.93 -7.92 0.94
N SER A 8 4.86 -8.88 0.01
CA SER A 8 4.73 -10.30 0.36
C SER A 8 5.92 -10.78 1.19
N LYS A 9 7.14 -10.32 0.87
CA LYS A 9 8.34 -10.64 1.64
C LYS A 9 8.30 -10.06 3.07
N ALA A 10 7.77 -8.86 3.25
CA ALA A 10 7.57 -8.29 4.59
C ALA A 10 6.62 -9.15 5.43
N VAL A 11 5.53 -9.65 4.83
CA VAL A 11 4.60 -10.58 5.49
C VAL A 11 5.26 -11.93 5.76
N CYS A 12 6.09 -12.46 4.85
CA CYS A 12 6.89 -13.66 5.12
C CYS A 12 7.78 -13.47 6.37
N ASN A 13 8.44 -12.32 6.51
CA ASN A 13 9.27 -12.03 7.68
C ASN A 13 8.44 -11.98 8.98
N VAL A 14 7.21 -11.45 8.93
CA VAL A 14 6.27 -11.51 10.07
C VAL A 14 5.94 -12.97 10.42
N VAL A 15 5.63 -13.79 9.43
CA VAL A 15 5.33 -15.22 9.66
C VAL A 15 6.53 -15.93 10.30
N VAL A 16 7.75 -15.74 9.79
CA VAL A 16 8.98 -16.31 10.38
C VAL A 16 9.14 -15.88 11.84
N ALA A 17 9.02 -14.57 12.11
CA ALA A 17 9.19 -14.01 13.45
C ALA A 17 8.16 -14.53 14.47
N VAL A 18 6.95 -14.84 14.00
CA VAL A 18 5.83 -15.21 14.87
C VAL A 18 5.75 -16.71 15.11
N THR A 19 6.02 -17.50 14.06
CA THR A 19 5.86 -18.96 14.05
C THR A 19 7.14 -19.72 14.37
N GLY A 20 8.31 -19.08 14.20
CA GLY A 20 9.61 -19.75 14.30
C GLY A 20 9.91 -20.68 13.13
N LEU A 21 9.06 -20.74 12.09
CA LEU A 21 9.37 -21.48 10.88
C LEU A 21 10.63 -20.91 10.22
N PRO A 22 11.57 -21.76 9.77
CA PRO A 22 12.73 -21.32 9.01
C PRO A 22 12.33 -20.50 7.78
N ALA A 23 13.11 -19.47 7.44
CA ALA A 23 12.78 -18.57 6.32
C ALA A 23 12.66 -19.29 4.97
N ASN A 24 13.37 -20.40 4.76
CA ASN A 24 13.25 -21.24 3.57
C ASN A 24 11.96 -22.11 3.53
N LYS A 25 11.18 -22.13 4.62
CA LYS A 25 9.86 -22.77 4.71
C LYS A 25 8.70 -21.78 4.64
N VAL A 26 8.99 -20.48 4.50
CA VAL A 26 7.96 -19.45 4.29
C VAL A 26 8.13 -18.86 2.89
N ILE A 27 7.27 -19.29 1.98
CA ILE A 27 7.37 -18.95 0.55
C ILE A 27 6.32 -17.92 0.15
N ILE A 28 6.65 -17.12 -0.86
CA ILE A 28 5.65 -16.33 -1.58
C ILE A 28 4.92 -17.31 -2.50
N GLY A 29 3.58 -17.32 -2.46
CA GLY A 29 2.77 -18.24 -3.26
C GLY A 29 2.94 -18.01 -4.77
N ASP A 30 2.60 -19.03 -5.56
CA ASP A 30 2.64 -19.03 -7.03
C ASP A 30 4.03 -18.79 -7.64
N ASN A 31 5.07 -19.24 -6.92
CA ASN A 31 6.46 -19.17 -7.35
C ASN A 31 6.89 -20.29 -8.31
N GLY A 32 6.01 -21.25 -8.62
CA GLY A 32 6.30 -22.38 -9.51
C GLY A 32 7.37 -23.35 -8.96
N ILE A 33 7.65 -23.30 -7.65
CA ILE A 33 8.63 -24.14 -6.98
C ILE A 33 7.91 -25.32 -6.30
N ASP A 34 8.56 -26.47 -6.27
CA ASP A 34 8.09 -27.63 -5.52
C ASP A 34 7.79 -27.28 -4.05
N ALA A 35 6.75 -27.91 -3.51
CA ALA A 35 6.36 -27.71 -2.12
C ALA A 35 7.55 -28.07 -1.18
N PRO A 36 7.97 -27.16 -0.27
CA PRO A 36 9.04 -27.46 0.68
C PRO A 36 8.72 -28.71 1.50
N THR A 37 9.72 -29.52 1.86
CA THR A 37 9.54 -30.69 2.74
C THR A 37 9.16 -30.29 4.18
N GLY A 38 8.43 -31.12 4.93
CA GLY A 38 7.99 -30.78 6.30
C GLY A 38 7.02 -29.58 6.37
N SER A 39 6.76 -29.05 7.56
CA SER A 39 5.83 -27.93 7.76
C SER A 39 6.31 -26.65 7.07
N TYR A 40 5.40 -25.98 6.37
CA TYR A 40 5.72 -24.79 5.60
C TYR A 40 4.51 -23.85 5.51
N CYS A 41 4.78 -22.61 5.08
CA CYS A 41 3.78 -21.57 4.89
C CYS A 41 3.91 -20.94 3.51
N ALA A 42 2.76 -20.67 2.86
CA ALA A 42 2.68 -19.90 1.63
C ALA A 42 1.88 -18.61 1.86
N VAL A 43 2.48 -17.47 1.49
CA VAL A 43 1.91 -16.13 1.61
C VAL A 43 1.53 -15.61 0.23
N ARG A 44 0.27 -15.20 0.05
CA ARG A 44 -0.24 -14.62 -1.20
C ARG A 44 -0.93 -13.30 -0.93
N LEU A 45 -0.57 -12.26 -1.68
CA LEU A 45 -1.35 -11.03 -1.71
C LEU A 45 -2.71 -11.31 -2.39
N GLN A 46 -3.79 -10.95 -1.73
CA GLN A 46 -5.14 -10.88 -2.29
C GLN A 46 -5.38 -9.48 -2.86
N ASN A 47 -6.43 -9.33 -3.67
CA ASN A 47 -6.76 -8.08 -4.34
C ASN A 47 -6.76 -6.88 -3.36
N PRO A 48 -5.96 -5.84 -3.60
CA PRO A 48 -6.01 -4.62 -2.81
C PRO A 48 -7.41 -3.99 -2.86
N GLU A 49 -7.93 -3.60 -1.71
CA GLU A 49 -9.23 -2.95 -1.59
C GLU A 49 -9.05 -1.47 -1.28
N GLN A 50 -9.83 -0.61 -1.93
CA GLN A 50 -9.83 0.83 -1.67
C GLN A 50 -10.45 1.11 -0.30
N TRP A 51 -9.85 2.01 0.47
CA TRP A 51 -10.34 2.35 1.80
C TRP A 51 -10.46 3.87 1.98
N GLY A 52 -11.69 4.31 2.27
CA GLY A 52 -11.97 5.69 2.65
C GLY A 52 -11.75 6.71 1.52
N GLN A 53 -11.66 7.98 1.93
CA GLN A 53 -11.38 9.10 1.04
C GLN A 53 -9.89 9.44 1.10
N ALA A 54 -9.30 9.82 -0.04
CA ALA A 54 -7.93 10.31 -0.07
C ALA A 54 -7.78 11.62 0.72
N LEU A 55 -6.67 11.74 1.45
CA LEU A 55 -6.30 12.99 2.10
C LEU A 55 -5.58 13.88 1.08
N ASN A 56 -6.16 15.03 0.83
CA ASN A 56 -5.61 16.02 -0.09
C ASN A 56 -4.97 17.15 0.71
N SER A 57 -3.74 17.50 0.35
CA SER A 57 -3.08 18.71 0.87
C SER A 57 -2.46 19.49 -0.28
N GLN A 58 -2.38 20.80 -0.11
CA GLN A 58 -1.75 21.70 -1.08
C GLN A 58 -0.72 22.54 -0.35
N THR A 59 0.45 22.67 -0.96
CA THR A 59 1.52 23.51 -0.43
C THR A 59 1.98 24.46 -1.53
N ASN A 60 2.04 25.75 -1.21
CA ASN A 60 2.61 26.74 -2.12
C ASN A 60 4.13 26.51 -2.20
N VAL A 61 4.67 26.55 -3.42
CA VAL A 61 6.11 26.46 -3.68
C VAL A 61 6.51 27.50 -4.71
N PRO A 62 7.78 27.95 -4.73
CA PRO A 62 8.22 28.85 -5.78
C PRO A 62 7.95 28.27 -7.17
N ALA A 63 7.38 29.13 -8.03
CA ALA A 63 7.08 28.79 -9.40
C ALA A 63 8.32 28.36 -10.16
N LEU A 64 8.15 27.40 -11.08
CA LEU A 64 9.28 26.84 -11.85
C LEU A 64 9.82 27.86 -12.86
N ASP A 65 8.91 28.69 -13.39
CA ASP A 65 9.17 29.56 -14.52
C ASP A 65 9.61 30.97 -14.08
N ASP A 66 9.06 31.46 -12.95
CA ASP A 66 9.44 32.73 -12.33
C ASP A 66 9.32 32.63 -10.80
N PRO A 67 10.45 32.56 -10.06
CA PRO A 67 10.47 32.39 -8.60
C PRO A 67 9.79 33.50 -7.78
N GLN A 68 9.38 34.61 -8.40
CA GLN A 68 8.60 35.67 -7.73
C GLN A 68 7.13 35.27 -7.50
N TYR A 69 6.66 34.21 -8.18
CA TYR A 69 5.32 33.68 -8.04
C TYR A 69 5.31 32.29 -7.39
N GLU A 70 4.11 31.79 -7.11
CA GLU A 70 3.90 30.51 -6.43
C GLU A 70 3.13 29.51 -7.30
N ASP A 71 3.67 28.30 -7.40
CA ASP A 71 2.99 27.07 -7.83
C ASP A 71 2.37 26.33 -6.64
N ILE A 72 1.57 25.31 -6.94
CA ILE A 72 1.06 24.37 -5.93
C ILE A 72 1.74 23.03 -6.12
N ILE A 73 2.22 22.41 -5.04
CA ILE A 73 2.36 20.96 -4.98
C ILE A 73 1.07 20.40 -4.38
N ALA A 74 0.29 19.71 -5.21
CA ALA A 74 -0.90 18.99 -4.80
C ALA A 74 -0.49 17.57 -4.42
N LYS A 75 -0.75 17.20 -3.17
CA LYS A 75 -0.46 15.88 -2.62
C LYS A 75 -1.76 15.15 -2.35
N VAL A 76 -1.86 13.93 -2.87
CA VAL A 76 -2.99 13.03 -2.68
C VAL A 76 -2.48 11.76 -1.99
N ALA A 77 -2.81 11.61 -0.71
CA ALA A 77 -2.50 10.41 0.07
C ALA A 77 -3.72 9.47 0.10
N THR A 78 -3.61 8.34 -0.59
CA THR A 78 -4.69 7.34 -0.67
C THR A 78 -4.38 6.18 0.26
N GLN A 79 -5.35 5.82 1.10
CA GLN A 79 -5.28 4.65 1.96
C GLN A 79 -5.92 3.44 1.27
N PHE A 80 -5.35 2.26 1.49
CA PHE A 80 -5.88 1.00 0.97
C PHE A 80 -5.68 -0.12 1.98
N THR A 81 -6.52 -1.14 1.87
CA THR A 81 -6.39 -2.37 2.66
C THR A 81 -5.81 -3.47 1.78
N LEU A 82 -4.77 -4.14 2.28
CA LEU A 82 -4.13 -5.30 1.66
C LEU A 82 -4.49 -6.55 2.44
N GLY A 83 -5.18 -7.50 1.80
CA GLY A 83 -5.37 -8.84 2.36
C GLY A 83 -4.23 -9.76 1.95
N PHE A 84 -3.62 -10.47 2.89
CA PHE A 84 -2.65 -11.53 2.60
C PHE A 84 -3.21 -12.87 3.04
N SER A 85 -3.46 -13.77 2.09
CA SER A 85 -3.81 -15.16 2.41
C SER A 85 -2.55 -15.89 2.85
N ILE A 86 -2.57 -16.38 4.08
CA ILE A 86 -1.48 -17.14 4.69
C ILE A 86 -1.96 -18.57 4.86
N ASN A 87 -1.31 -19.51 4.18
CA ASN A 87 -1.65 -20.94 4.20
C ASN A 87 -0.54 -21.72 4.87
N PHE A 88 -0.85 -22.40 5.96
CA PHE A 88 0.04 -23.33 6.64
C PHE A 88 -0.31 -24.77 6.27
N TYR A 89 0.71 -25.58 6.07
CA TYR A 89 0.59 -26.97 5.65
C TYR A 89 1.40 -27.89 6.57
N ARG A 90 0.90 -29.12 6.74
CA ARG A 90 1.45 -30.21 7.56
C ARG A 90 1.43 -29.89 9.05
N ALA A 91 2.14 -30.73 9.81
CA ALA A 91 2.12 -30.76 11.26
C ALA A 91 2.24 -29.36 11.89
N GLY A 92 1.29 -29.03 12.77
CA GLY A 92 1.27 -27.78 13.51
C GLY A 92 0.66 -26.61 12.75
N ALA A 93 0.02 -26.85 11.59
CA ALA A 93 -0.57 -25.79 10.75
C ALA A 93 -1.51 -24.86 11.55
N VAL A 94 -2.39 -25.43 12.38
CA VAL A 94 -3.33 -24.66 13.21
C VAL A 94 -2.59 -23.86 14.29
N MET A 95 -1.51 -24.40 14.85
CA MET A 95 -0.71 -23.69 15.87
C MET A 95 0.06 -22.52 15.28
N TYR A 96 0.63 -22.68 14.09
CA TYR A 96 1.25 -21.57 13.37
C TYR A 96 0.26 -20.49 12.98
N ALA A 97 -0.94 -20.88 12.54
CA ALA A 97 -2.03 -19.94 12.28
C ALA A 97 -2.45 -19.18 13.55
N ALA A 98 -2.59 -19.87 14.68
CA ALA A 98 -2.93 -19.27 15.97
C ALA A 98 -1.85 -18.30 16.47
N ALA A 99 -0.58 -18.54 16.16
CA ALA A 99 0.50 -17.65 16.55
C ALA A 99 0.37 -16.24 15.94
N LEU A 100 -0.24 -16.12 14.75
CA LEU A 100 -0.49 -14.85 14.08
C LEU A 100 -1.63 -14.03 14.70
N CYS A 101 -2.53 -14.66 15.46
CA CYS A 101 -3.58 -13.95 16.18
C CYS A 101 -2.95 -12.98 17.18
N GLU A 102 -3.33 -11.70 17.11
CA GLU A 102 -2.79 -10.63 17.97
C GLU A 102 -1.25 -10.47 17.91
N ALA A 103 -0.60 -10.95 16.86
CA ALA A 103 0.86 -10.86 16.72
C ALA A 103 1.38 -9.42 16.59
N ASN A 104 0.51 -8.47 16.22
CA ASN A 104 0.79 -7.03 16.22
C ASN A 104 1.23 -6.48 17.59
N LYS A 105 0.92 -7.17 18.69
CA LYS A 105 1.37 -6.77 20.02
C LYS A 105 2.87 -6.97 20.22
N ARG A 106 3.51 -7.86 19.46
CA ARG A 106 4.94 -8.15 19.52
C ARG A 106 5.76 -7.02 18.87
N GLU A 107 6.78 -6.52 19.55
CA GLU A 107 7.56 -5.37 19.06
C GLU A 107 8.35 -5.66 17.77
N LEU A 108 8.83 -6.89 17.61
CA LEU A 108 9.49 -7.32 16.38
C LEU A 108 8.55 -7.24 15.17
N VAL A 109 7.27 -7.60 15.32
CA VAL A 109 6.27 -7.51 14.26
C VAL A 109 6.00 -6.05 13.91
N LYS A 110 5.85 -5.17 14.91
CA LYS A 110 5.69 -3.73 14.67
C LYS A 110 6.88 -3.14 13.91
N THR A 111 8.10 -3.54 14.26
CA THR A 111 9.32 -3.07 13.59
C THR A 111 9.36 -3.49 12.12
N ILE A 112 9.02 -4.75 11.82
CA ILE A 112 8.94 -5.26 10.44
C ILE A 112 7.90 -4.46 9.64
N LEU A 113 6.70 -4.28 10.18
CA LEU A 113 5.61 -3.57 9.51
C LEU A 113 5.91 -2.08 9.31
N ARG A 114 6.48 -1.40 10.32
CA ARG A 114 6.89 0.01 10.24
C ARG A 114 7.94 0.24 9.16
N THR A 115 8.92 -0.66 9.05
CA THR A 115 9.96 -0.60 8.00
C THR A 115 9.35 -0.76 6.61
N ALA A 116 8.32 -1.61 6.49
CA ALA A 116 7.57 -1.81 5.26
C ALA A 116 6.49 -0.74 4.99
N LYS A 117 6.33 0.26 5.88
CA LYS A 117 5.25 1.26 5.85
C LYS A 117 3.84 0.66 5.82
N LEU A 118 3.63 -0.41 6.60
CA LEU A 118 2.35 -1.10 6.73
C LEU A 118 1.77 -0.94 8.13
N GLY A 119 0.46 -0.74 8.21
CA GLY A 119 -0.32 -0.77 9.44
C GLY A 119 -1.01 -2.12 9.62
N TRP A 120 -1.18 -2.59 10.86
CA TRP A 120 -2.00 -3.78 11.12
C TRP A 120 -3.48 -3.40 11.19
N SER A 121 -4.34 -4.11 10.46
CA SER A 121 -5.80 -3.94 10.55
C SER A 121 -6.41 -5.05 11.42
N ARG A 122 -6.42 -6.28 10.91
CA ARG A 122 -7.04 -7.44 11.58
C ARG A 122 -6.53 -8.75 11.00
N VAL A 123 -6.86 -9.84 11.68
CA VAL A 123 -6.67 -11.21 11.19
C VAL A 123 -8.04 -11.86 11.07
N SER A 124 -8.30 -12.59 9.98
CA SER A 124 -9.53 -13.37 9.85
C SER A 124 -9.58 -14.52 10.87
N PRO A 125 -10.75 -15.13 11.11
CA PRO A 125 -10.81 -16.43 11.75
C PRO A 125 -9.93 -17.46 11.04
N ILE A 126 -9.44 -18.44 11.80
CA ILE A 126 -8.63 -19.53 11.28
C ILE A 126 -9.55 -20.57 10.63
N ASN A 127 -9.33 -20.84 9.34
CA ASN A 127 -9.98 -21.92 8.64
C ASN A 127 -9.13 -23.19 8.78
N ASN A 128 -9.62 -24.16 9.55
CA ASN A 128 -9.00 -25.49 9.61
C ASN A 128 -9.51 -26.34 8.44
N LEU A 129 -8.63 -26.57 7.47
CA LEU A 129 -8.93 -27.27 6.21
C LEU A 129 -8.48 -28.74 6.23
N THR A 130 -7.93 -29.22 7.35
CA THR A 130 -7.43 -30.59 7.51
C THR A 130 -8.48 -31.65 7.18
N GLY A 131 -9.76 -31.40 7.47
CA GLY A 131 -10.85 -32.35 7.20
C GLY A 131 -11.50 -32.24 5.82
N LEU A 132 -11.15 -31.22 5.02
CA LEU A 132 -11.85 -30.92 3.76
C LEU A 132 -11.26 -31.69 2.55
N TYR A 133 -10.00 -32.12 2.62
CA TYR A 133 -9.32 -32.88 1.57
C TYR A 133 -9.18 -34.36 1.96
N GLN A 134 -10.16 -35.19 1.60
CA GLN A 134 -10.23 -36.61 1.99
C GLN A 134 -9.11 -37.50 1.41
N ALA A 135 -8.36 -37.05 0.39
CA ALA A 135 -7.40 -37.90 -0.32
C ALA A 135 -5.98 -37.91 0.30
N ALA A 136 -5.66 -36.93 1.15
CA ALA A 136 -4.40 -36.88 1.89
C ALA A 136 -4.68 -36.21 3.24
N MET A 137 -4.49 -36.93 4.35
CA MET A 137 -4.60 -36.40 5.72
C MET A 137 -3.45 -35.42 6.01
N GLU A 138 -3.40 -34.32 5.27
CA GLU A 138 -2.44 -33.25 5.48
C GLU A 138 -3.10 -32.15 6.30
N GLU A 139 -2.55 -31.87 7.48
CA GLU A 139 -2.98 -30.72 8.28
C GLU A 139 -2.87 -29.44 7.46
N ARG A 140 -3.94 -28.65 7.43
CA ARG A 140 -3.95 -27.38 6.70
C ARG A 140 -4.74 -26.35 7.47
N ALA A 141 -4.16 -25.17 7.61
CA ALA A 141 -4.83 -24.01 8.19
C ALA A 141 -4.62 -22.79 7.30
N GLN A 142 -5.67 -21.99 7.15
CA GLN A 142 -5.61 -20.75 6.38
C GLN A 142 -6.19 -19.61 7.21
N LEU A 143 -5.56 -18.44 7.09
CA LEU A 143 -6.14 -17.19 7.55
C LEU A 143 -5.75 -16.06 6.59
N THR A 144 -6.44 -14.93 6.69
CA THR A 144 -6.09 -13.70 5.99
C THR A 144 -5.60 -12.66 6.98
N LEU A 145 -4.41 -12.13 6.74
CA LEU A 145 -3.88 -10.96 7.44
C LEU A 145 -4.22 -9.71 6.65
N TYR A 146 -4.99 -8.80 7.24
CA TYR A 146 -5.32 -7.52 6.64
C TYR A 146 -4.38 -6.43 7.18
N LEU A 147 -3.74 -5.71 6.26
CA LEU A 147 -2.83 -4.60 6.56
C LEU A 147 -3.33 -3.33 5.88
N TYR A 148 -3.09 -2.18 6.52
CA TYR A 148 -3.25 -0.87 5.89
C TYR A 148 -1.97 -0.49 5.16
N GLY A 149 -2.10 0.09 3.98
CA GLY A 149 -1.03 0.77 3.27
C GLY A 149 -1.45 2.15 2.82
N GLU A 150 -0.46 2.96 2.47
CA GLU A 150 -0.64 4.32 1.96
C GLU A 150 0.13 4.49 0.65
N SER A 151 -0.50 5.14 -0.33
CA SER A 151 0.13 5.57 -1.57
C SER A 151 0.01 7.08 -1.66
N ILE A 152 1.14 7.75 -1.84
CA ILE A 152 1.21 9.20 -2.00
C ILE A 152 1.52 9.49 -3.46
N ALA A 153 0.66 10.28 -4.09
CA ALA A 153 0.94 10.93 -5.37
C ALA A 153 1.15 12.43 -5.12
N GLU A 154 2.15 13.01 -5.78
CA GLU A 154 2.46 14.44 -5.70
C GLU A 154 2.60 14.97 -7.10
N ASP A 155 1.82 16.01 -7.42
CA ASP A 155 1.83 16.69 -8.70
C ASP A 155 2.09 18.19 -8.49
N ARG A 156 2.94 18.78 -9.33
CA ARG A 156 3.11 20.23 -9.36
C ARG A 156 2.10 20.83 -10.35
N ILE A 157 1.27 21.73 -9.87
CA ILE A 157 0.30 22.49 -10.65
C ILE A 157 0.84 23.89 -10.84
N GLN A 158 1.13 24.25 -12.09
CA GLN A 158 1.47 25.62 -12.45
C GLN A 158 0.24 26.51 -12.36
N ARG A 159 0.38 27.66 -11.68
CA ARG A 159 -0.68 28.66 -11.62
C ARG A 159 -0.54 29.65 -12.77
N ILE A 160 -1.67 30.23 -13.20
CA ILE A 160 -1.64 31.39 -14.10
C ILE A 160 -1.34 32.62 -13.23
N TYR A 161 -0.13 33.16 -13.37
CA TYR A 161 0.28 34.34 -12.60
C TYR A 161 -0.18 35.66 -13.23
N ARG A 162 -0.33 35.69 -14.56
CA ARG A 162 -0.77 36.86 -15.31
C ARG A 162 -1.61 36.48 -16.51
N ALA A 163 -2.61 37.30 -16.81
CA ALA A 163 -3.37 37.22 -18.05
C ALA A 163 -3.34 38.60 -18.74
N GLY A 164 -2.75 38.65 -19.93
CA GLY A 164 -2.76 39.83 -20.78
C GLY A 164 -4.03 39.87 -21.62
N PHE A 165 -4.57 41.07 -21.85
CA PHE A 165 -5.66 41.27 -22.80
C PHE A 165 -5.33 42.43 -23.75
N SER A 166 -5.83 42.31 -24.97
CA SER A 166 -5.81 43.38 -25.97
C SER A 166 -7.22 43.57 -26.50
N VAL A 167 -7.73 44.80 -26.46
CA VAL A 167 -9.02 45.17 -27.04
C VAL A 167 -8.78 46.14 -28.17
N GLU A 168 -9.29 45.79 -29.36
CA GLU A 168 -9.27 46.65 -30.53
C GLU A 168 -10.68 47.15 -30.83
N THR A 169 -10.79 48.45 -31.10
CA THR A 169 -12.08 49.04 -31.48
C THR A 169 -12.20 49.10 -33.00
N GLU A 170 -13.30 48.56 -33.54
CA GLU A 170 -13.56 48.50 -35.00
C GLU A 170 -13.54 49.88 -35.68
N GLN A 171 -13.83 50.96 -34.93
CA GLN A 171 -13.95 52.31 -35.47
C GLN A 171 -12.64 53.09 -35.58
N SER A 172 -11.62 52.77 -34.77
CA SER A 172 -10.42 53.63 -34.68
C SER A 172 -9.10 52.91 -34.89
N GLY A 173 -9.09 51.57 -34.88
CA GLY A 173 -7.86 50.78 -34.88
C GLY A 173 -6.99 50.99 -33.63
N ALA A 174 -7.49 51.72 -32.63
CA ALA A 174 -6.79 51.89 -31.37
C ALA A 174 -6.78 50.57 -30.60
N VAL A 175 -5.57 50.14 -30.21
CA VAL A 175 -5.32 48.95 -29.41
C VAL A 175 -5.13 49.38 -27.95
N ALA A 176 -6.02 48.93 -27.07
CA ALA A 176 -5.80 49.03 -25.62
C ALA A 176 -5.24 47.70 -25.13
N GLN A 177 -4.13 47.74 -24.39
CA GLN A 177 -3.52 46.57 -23.77
C GLN A 177 -3.48 46.74 -22.26
N GLY A 178 -3.65 45.64 -21.54
CA GLY A 178 -3.54 45.61 -20.09
C GLY A 178 -3.20 44.22 -19.58
N GLU A 179 -2.70 44.16 -18.35
CA GLU A 179 -2.39 42.91 -17.67
C GLU A 179 -3.17 42.82 -16.36
N VAL A 180 -3.70 41.63 -16.08
CA VAL A 180 -4.27 41.30 -14.79
C VAL A 180 -3.30 40.35 -14.08
N ASN A 181 -2.78 40.80 -12.95
CA ASN A 181 -1.93 39.98 -12.08
C ASN A 181 -2.81 39.14 -11.14
N GLY A 182 -2.49 37.85 -11.01
CA GLY A 182 -3.08 37.00 -9.99
C GLY A 182 -2.71 37.50 -8.61
N LEU A 183 -3.70 37.64 -7.72
CA LEU A 183 -3.48 38.01 -6.32
C LEU A 183 -2.60 36.93 -5.66
N SER A 184 -1.39 37.33 -5.24
CA SER A 184 -0.59 36.55 -4.30
C SER A 184 -1.34 36.52 -2.96
N GLY A 185 -1.96 35.38 -2.64
CA GLY A 185 -2.59 35.11 -1.35
C GLY A 185 -1.59 34.66 -0.31
#